data_AF-A0A7R6XUW9-F1
#
_entry.id   AF-A0A7R6XUW9-F1
#
_cell.length_a   1.000
_cell.length_b   1.000
_cell.length_c   1.000
_cell.angle_alpha   90.00
_cell.angle_beta   90.00
_cell.angle_gamma   90.00
#
_symmetry.space_group_name_H-M   'P 1'
#
loop_
_entity.id
_entity.type
_entity.pdbx_description
1 polymer ?
#
loop_
_entity_poly.entity_id
_entity_poly.type
_entity_poly.pdbx_seq_one_letter_code
_entity_poly.pdbx_strand_id
1 'polypeptide(L)' 'MTSNASSKLTFIVFTAGCIALALLFRYAPTGDSASKYVKGPAAQAAQPTRIDIDNAAHAIRFYIDGKQVALLDESGFKQ' A
#
# COMPACT_ATOMS: atom_id res chain seq x y z
N MET A 1 -24.15 46.66 -10.24
CA MET A 1 -24.39 45.53 -11.17
C MET A 1 -25.03 44.39 -10.38
N THR A 2 -26.34 44.19 -10.53
CA THR A 2 -27.04 43.02 -9.97
C THR A 2 -27.26 42.03 -11.10
N SER A 3 -26.49 40.94 -11.10
CA SER A 3 -26.65 39.86 -12.07
C SER A 3 -27.93 39.09 -11.74
N ASN A 4 -28.94 39.19 -12.59
CA ASN A 4 -30.18 38.42 -12.48
C ASN A 4 -29.90 36.99 -12.97
N ALA A 5 -29.18 36.20 -12.17
CA ALA A 5 -28.99 34.78 -12.46
C ALA A 5 -30.35 34.08 -12.38
N SER A 6 -30.93 33.78 -13.55
CA SER A 6 -32.20 33.06 -13.65
C SER A 6 -32.05 31.69 -12.99
N SER A 7 -32.79 31.45 -11.91
CA SER A 7 -32.78 30.16 -11.19
C SER A 7 -32.99 28.96 -12.13
N LYS A 8 -33.84 29.13 -13.16
CA LYS A 8 -34.06 28.12 -14.21
C LYS A 8 -32.78 27.79 -14.99
N LEU A 9 -31.96 28.79 -15.31
CA LEU A 9 -30.70 28.59 -16.02
C LEU A 9 -29.73 27.77 -15.17
N THR A 10 -29.62 28.06 -13.88
CA THR A 10 -28.79 27.30 -12.94
C THR A 10 -29.22 25.83 -12.84
N PHE A 11 -30.53 25.57 -12.76
CA PHE A 11 -31.07 24.20 -12.75
C PHE A 11 -30.79 23.43 -14.05
N ILE A 12 -30.89 24.08 -15.21
CA ILE A 12 -30.60 23.46 -16.51
C ILE A 12 -29.12 23.10 -16.62
N VAL A 13 -28.21 24.02 -16.24
CA VAL A 13 -26.77 23.77 -16.30
C VAL A 13 -26.35 22.66 -15.33
N PHE A 14 -26.93 22.65 -14.13
CA PHE A 14 -26.66 21.59 -13.14
C PHE A 14 -27.10 20.22 -13.66
N THR A 15 -28.33 20.10 -14.17
CA THR A 15 -28.85 18.83 -14.69
C THR A 15 -28.08 18.36 -15.93
N ALA A 16 -27.78 19.26 -16.86
CA ALA A 16 -26.94 18.95 -18.03
C ALA A 16 -25.53 18.47 -17.62
N GLY A 17 -24.93 19.10 -16.61
CA GLY A 17 -23.63 18.69 -16.07
C GLY A 17 -23.64 17.29 -15.45
N CYS A 18 -24.68 16.95 -14.68
CA CYS A 18 -24.84 15.61 -14.12
C CYS A 18 -25.01 14.54 -15.21
N ILE A 19 -25.79 14.83 -16.25
CA ILE A 19 -25.96 13.91 -17.39
C ILE A 19 -24.63 13.71 -18.13
N ALA A 20 -23.90 14.79 -18.40
CA ALA A 20 -22.58 14.69 -19.04
C ALA A 20 -21.61 13.84 -18.22
N LEU A 21 -21.56 14.02 -16.89
CA LEU A 21 -20.72 13.22 -16.01
C LEU A 21 -21.13 11.73 -16.01
N ALA A 22 -22.43 11.45 -15.96
CA ALA A 22 -22.93 10.07 -16.03
C ALA A 22 -22.56 9.38 -17.35
N LEU A 23 -22.63 10.10 -18.48
CA LEU A 23 -22.22 9.59 -19.78
C LEU A 23 -20.71 9.33 -19.83
N LEU A 24 -19.89 10.22 -19.26
CA LEU A 24 -18.44 10.00 -19.17
C LEU A 24 -18.11 8.75 -18.36
N PHE A 25 -18.77 8.49 -17.22
CA PHE A 25 -18.55 7.25 -16.47
C PHE A 25 -19.08 6.00 -17.19
N ARG A 26 -20.19 6.11 -17.91
CA ARG A 26 -20.81 5.01 -18.66
C ARG A 26 -19.96 4.55 -19.84
N TYR A 27 -19.34 5.50 -20.53
CA TYR A 27 -18.54 5.28 -21.73
C TYR A 27 -17.04 5.44 -21.50
N ALA A 28 -16.61 5.68 -20.26
CA ALA A 28 -15.21 5.66 -19.90
C ALA A 28 -14.64 4.30 -20.31
N PRO A 29 -13.50 4.26 -21.02
CA PRO A 29 -12.80 3.02 -21.24
C PRO A 29 -12.57 2.37 -19.87
N THR A 30 -12.83 1.08 -19.75
CA THR A 30 -12.32 0.24 -18.67
C THR A 30 -10.81 0.08 -18.85
N GLY A 31 -10.08 1.18 -18.92
CA GLY A 31 -8.64 1.19 -18.82
C GLY A 31 -8.35 0.89 -17.37
N ASP A 32 -7.95 -0.33 -17.08
CA ASP A 32 -7.30 -0.65 -15.82
C ASP A 32 -6.22 0.40 -15.61
N SER A 33 -6.49 1.33 -14.69
CA SER A 33 -5.46 2.24 -14.23
C SER A 33 -4.45 1.32 -13.57
N ALA A 34 -3.37 0.98 -14.28
CA ALA A 34 -2.32 0.15 -13.74
C ALA A 34 -1.91 0.80 -12.43
N SER A 35 -2.33 0.16 -11.34
CA SER A 35 -2.00 0.59 -9.99
C SER A 35 -0.49 0.81 -10.00
N LYS A 36 -0.03 2.01 -9.65
CA LYS A 36 1.41 2.30 -9.59
C LYS A 36 2.15 1.37 -8.62
N TYR A 37 1.43 0.61 -7.81
CA TYR A 37 1.92 -0.64 -7.26
C TYR A 37 1.85 -1.73 -8.32
N VAL A 38 2.80 -1.68 -9.26
CA VAL A 38 3.22 -2.89 -9.95
C VAL A 38 3.67 -3.82 -8.84
N LYS A 39 2.91 -4.90 -8.61
CA LYS A 39 3.40 -6.03 -7.84
C LYS A 39 4.56 -6.56 -8.67
N GLY A 40 5.78 -6.05 -8.39
CA GLY A 40 7.00 -6.60 -8.96
C GLY A 40 7.06 -8.11 -8.69
N PRO A 41 7.97 -8.85 -9.33
CA PRO A 41 8.19 -10.25 -8.97
C PRO A 41 8.25 -10.30 -7.45
N ALA A 42 7.36 -11.10 -6.84
CA ALA A 42 7.24 -11.16 -5.38
C ALA A 42 8.65 -11.27 -4.85
N ALA A 43 9.14 -10.21 -4.19
CA ALA A 43 10.47 -10.21 -3.63
C ALA A 43 10.52 -11.51 -2.84
N GLN A 44 11.41 -12.43 -3.25
CA GLN A 44 11.63 -13.70 -2.57
C GLN A 44 11.58 -13.33 -1.09
N ALA A 45 10.57 -13.82 -0.36
CA ALA A 45 10.28 -13.31 0.98
C ALA A 45 11.50 -13.65 1.84
N ALA A 46 12.48 -12.74 1.84
CA ALA A 46 13.69 -12.83 2.61
C ALA A 46 13.16 -12.96 4.03
N GLN A 47 13.49 -14.08 4.67
CA GLN A 47 12.95 -14.33 6.00
C GLN A 47 13.34 -13.14 6.86
N PRO A 48 12.37 -12.53 7.58
CA PRO A 48 12.63 -11.32 8.31
C PRO A 48 13.79 -11.54 9.28
N THR A 49 14.61 -10.52 9.46
CA THR A 49 15.63 -10.51 10.50
C THR A 49 14.96 -10.81 11.84
N ARG A 50 15.39 -11.88 12.51
CA ARG A 50 14.75 -12.42 13.71
C ARG A 50 15.78 -12.64 14.80
N ILE A 51 15.37 -12.45 16.05
CA ILE A 51 16.15 -12.77 17.24
C ILE A 51 15.34 -13.79 18.03
N ASP A 52 15.95 -14.93 18.34
CA ASP A 52 15.36 -15.93 19.21
C ASP A 52 16.04 -15.94 20.57
N ILE A 53 15.23 -15.94 21.62
CA ILE A 53 15.68 -15.98 23.01
C ILE A 53 15.34 -17.37 23.54
N ASP A 54 16.36 -18.17 23.77
CA ASP A 54 16.27 -19.47 24.41
C ASP A 54 16.58 -19.31 25.89
N ASN A 55 15.52 -19.22 26.70
CA ASN A 55 15.64 -19.02 28.13
C ASN A 55 16.13 -20.26 28.88
N ALA A 56 16.00 -21.46 28.28
CA ALA A 56 16.48 -22.69 28.90
C ALA A 56 17.98 -22.88 28.69
N ALA A 57 18.48 -22.51 27.50
CA ALA A 57 19.89 -22.55 27.17
C ALA A 57 20.65 -21.27 27.56
N HIS A 58 19.98 -20.28 28.16
CA HIS A 58 20.52 -18.94 28.43
C HIS A 58 21.22 -18.33 27.21
N ALA A 59 20.57 -18.45 26.04
CA ALA A 59 21.16 -18.10 24.75
C ALA A 59 20.26 -17.19 23.92
N ILE A 60 20.88 -16.31 23.14
CA ILE A 60 20.22 -15.43 22.16
C ILE A 60 20.81 -15.70 20.78
N ARG A 61 19.96 -16.02 19.80
CA ARG A 61 20.34 -16.35 18.42
C ARG A 61 19.87 -15.28 17.46
N PHE A 62 20.76 -14.83 16.59
CA PHE A 62 20.48 -13.79 15.60
C PHE A 62 20.39 -14.39 14.21
N TYR A 63 19.31 -14.09 13.49
CA TYR A 63 19.05 -14.60 12.15
C TYR A 63 18.89 -13.46 11.14
N ILE A 64 19.53 -13.58 9.99
CA ILE A 64 19.34 -12.72 8.81
C ILE A 64 19.01 -13.64 7.63
N ASP A 65 17.93 -13.36 6.92
CA ASP A 65 17.44 -14.18 5.80
C ASP A 65 17.24 -15.66 6.17
N GLY A 66 16.93 -15.94 7.44
CA GLY A 66 16.74 -17.29 7.98
C GLY A 66 18.04 -18.02 8.34
N LYS A 67 19.20 -17.40 8.13
CA LYS A 67 20.51 -17.94 8.52
C LYS A 67 20.94 -17.39 9.87
N GLN A 68 21.35 -18.26 10.80
CA GLN A 68 21.94 -17.83 12.06
C GLN A 68 23.30 -17.17 11.77
N VAL A 69 23.45 -15.91 12.16
CA VAL A 69 24.67 -15.12 11.93
C VAL A 69 25.47 -14.85 13.20
N ALA A 70 24.82 -14.96 14.37
CA ALA A 70 25.49 -14.82 15.65
C ALA A 70 24.74 -15.62 16.74
N LEU A 71 25.49 -16.02 17.76
CA LEU A 71 25.00 -16.65 18.97
C LEU A 71 25.64 -15.93 20.16
N LEU A 72 24.83 -15.54 21.13
CA LEU A 72 25.26 -15.04 22.43
C LEU A 72 24.80 -16.06 23.49
N ASP A 73 25.75 -16.63 24.22
CA ASP A 73 25.48 -17.50 25.37
C ASP A 73 26.17 -16.94 26.63
N GLU A 74 26.11 -17.66 27.74
CA GLU A 74 26.71 -17.25 29.02
C GLU A 74 28.21 -16.94 28.94
N SER A 75 28.90 -17.52 27.95
CA SER A 75 30.32 -17.29 27.73
C SER A 75 30.61 -16.19 26.69
N GLY A 76 29.59 -15.49 26.23
CA GLY A 76 29.69 -14.34 25.33
C GLY A 76 29.32 -14.67 23.88
N PHE A 77 29.72 -13.80 22.95
CA PHE A 77 29.48 -14.01 21.53
C PHE A 77 30.32 -15.17 21.00
N LYS A 78 29.66 -16.12 20.35
CA LYS A 78 30.29 -17.21 19.60
C LYS A 78 30.38 -16.82 18.12
N GLN A 79 31.61 -16.94 17.60
CA GLN A 79 31.95 -16.70 16.19
C GLN A 79 31.63 -17.92 15.33
#